data_AF-A0A935R0P5-F1
#
_entry.id   AF-A0A935R0P5-F1
#
_cell.length_a   1.000
_cell.length_b   1.000
_cell.length_c   1.000
_cell.angle_alpha   90.00
_cell.angle_beta   90.00
_cell.angle_gamma   90.00
#
_symmetry.space_group_name_H-M   'P 1'
#
loop_
_entity.id
_entity.type
_entity.pdbx_description
1 polymer ?
#
loop_
_entity_poly.entity_id
_entity_poly.type
_entity_poly.pdbx_seq_one_letter_code
_entity_poly.pdbx_strand_id
1 'polypeptide(L)'
;MVGAALPLLLTLSAAALAQDDEAAIETVTGGLSVPRAALPSGLPGSQAPDTVNHAARLDALAGPLNVDPALLHESWRGVELLYLRRYKDGKAHFDAMTTRWPLSGVGPAGNALLYQGMMMENFDFKWESQYNTHSSQAVQTLQAALKSPGAEPWERFLLGMMMGVESIHKMRKTDYFPALSRGLEAMEHLSVAQRLAPSFADAHLGDGLYLYWRSVVTLSHKALPSFGDARPEGIQKMQTVEREGVFLRAPAPP
;
A
#
# COMPACT_ATOMS: atom_id res chain seq x y z
N MET A 1 6.00 18.71 -40.99
CA MET A 1 4.99 17.72 -40.57
C MET A 1 5.68 16.66 -39.72
N VAL A 2 5.62 16.79 -38.40
CA VAL A 2 6.11 15.77 -37.45
C VAL A 2 4.86 15.23 -36.77
N GLY A 3 4.49 13.99 -37.07
CA GLY A 3 3.29 13.39 -36.54
C GLY A 3 3.31 11.87 -36.74
N ALA A 4 2.94 11.17 -35.67
CA ALA A 4 2.66 9.73 -35.59
C ALA A 4 3.87 8.77 -35.58
N ALA A 5 4.56 8.68 -34.44
CA ALA A 5 5.40 7.52 -34.10
C ALA A 5 5.43 7.17 -32.59
N LEU A 6 4.47 7.66 -31.79
CA LEU A 6 4.46 7.42 -30.33
C LEU A 6 3.61 6.23 -29.79
N PRO A 7 2.62 5.63 -30.50
CA PRO A 7 1.83 4.56 -29.89
C PRO A 7 2.46 3.15 -30.01
N LEU A 8 3.50 2.95 -30.83
CA LEU A 8 4.11 1.62 -31.04
C LEU A 8 5.21 1.27 -30.02
N LEU A 9 5.91 2.27 -29.47
CA LEU A 9 6.99 2.04 -28.50
C LEU A 9 6.48 1.72 -27.09
N LEU A 10 5.29 2.22 -26.71
CA LEU A 10 4.66 1.91 -25.43
C LEU A 10 4.07 0.50 -25.37
N THR A 11 3.61 -0.03 -26.51
CA THR A 11 3.01 -1.37 -26.58
C THR A 11 4.06 -2.48 -26.55
N LEU A 12 5.24 -2.25 -27.14
CA LEU A 12 6.36 -3.20 -27.10
C LEU A 12 6.98 -3.32 -25.69
N SER A 13 7.11 -2.22 -24.93
CA SER A 13 7.61 -2.29 -23.55
C SER A 13 6.64 -2.97 -22.59
N ALA A 14 5.33 -2.75 -22.76
CA ALA A 14 4.32 -3.40 -21.92
C ALA A 14 4.21 -4.91 -22.20
N ALA A 15 4.32 -5.34 -23.47
CA ALA A 15 4.28 -6.75 -23.84
C ALA A 15 5.54 -7.52 -23.40
N ALA A 16 6.72 -6.90 -23.45
CA ALA A 16 7.97 -7.49 -22.97
C ALA A 16 7.97 -7.67 -21.43
N LEU A 17 7.48 -6.67 -20.68
CA LEU A 17 7.32 -6.77 -19.23
C LEU A 17 6.28 -7.82 -18.83
N ALA A 18 5.18 -7.95 -19.60
CA ALA A 18 4.15 -8.95 -19.35
C ALA A 18 4.64 -10.40 -19.58
N GLN A 19 5.57 -10.63 -20.52
CA GLN A 19 6.13 -11.97 -20.77
C GLN A 19 7.10 -12.42 -19.66
N ASP A 20 7.90 -11.50 -19.09
CA ASP A 20 8.80 -11.81 -17.97
C ASP A 20 8.03 -12.02 -16.65
N ASP A 21 6.86 -11.40 -16.49
CA ASP A 21 5.99 -11.54 -15.32
C ASP A 21 5.32 -12.91 -15.20
N GLU A 22 4.91 -13.54 -16.31
CA GLU A 22 4.06 -14.74 -16.29
C GLU A 22 4.81 -16.02 -15.88
N ALA A 23 6.13 -16.06 -16.10
CA ALA A 23 6.98 -17.22 -15.84
C ALA A 23 7.61 -17.25 -14.43
N ALA A 24 7.55 -16.15 -13.66
CA ALA A 24 8.40 -15.96 -12.48
C ALA A 24 7.67 -15.66 -11.16
N ILE A 25 6.33 -15.55 -11.18
CA ILE A 25 5.50 -15.41 -9.97
C ILE A 25 5.14 -16.81 -9.46
N GLU A 26 6.14 -17.55 -8.98
CA GLU A 26 5.93 -18.74 -8.17
C GLU A 26 5.99 -18.36 -6.68
N THR A 27 5.04 -18.89 -5.89
CA THR A 27 5.07 -18.81 -4.42
C THR A 27 6.35 -19.47 -3.90
N VAL A 28 7.30 -18.67 -3.41
CA VAL A 28 8.54 -19.19 -2.83
C VAL A 28 8.34 -19.53 -1.35
N THR A 29 8.01 -20.79 -1.07
CA THR A 29 8.28 -21.43 0.23
C THR A 29 9.63 -22.15 0.15
N GLY A 30 10.72 -21.39 0.05
CA GLY A 30 12.06 -21.93 -0.22
C GLY A 30 13.16 -21.31 0.63
N GLY A 31 13.38 -21.85 1.83
CA GLY A 31 14.74 -22.14 2.32
C GLY A 31 15.60 -21.06 2.97
N LEU A 32 15.15 -19.82 3.16
CA LEU A 32 15.90 -18.82 3.94
C LEU A 32 15.33 -18.67 5.35
N SER A 33 15.96 -19.34 6.32
CA SER A 33 15.75 -19.07 7.74
C SER A 33 16.40 -17.72 8.10
N VAL A 34 15.67 -16.63 7.85
CA VAL A 34 16.02 -15.33 8.44
C VAL A 34 15.86 -15.47 9.96
N PRO A 35 16.86 -15.08 10.78
CA PRO A 35 16.69 -15.05 12.23
C PRO A 35 15.47 -14.20 12.54
N ARG A 36 14.43 -14.82 13.12
CA ARG A 36 13.22 -14.14 13.54
C ARG A 36 13.65 -13.11 14.58
N ALA A 37 13.80 -11.85 14.18
CA ALA A 37 13.92 -10.76 15.13
C ALA A 37 12.76 -10.94 16.10
N ALA A 38 13.05 -11.04 17.39
CA ALA A 38 12.03 -11.25 18.40
C ALA A 38 11.06 -10.07 18.32
N LEU A 39 9.93 -10.25 17.65
CA LEU A 39 8.80 -9.36 17.76
C LEU A 39 8.47 -9.29 19.26
N PRO A 40 8.23 -8.10 19.83
CA PRO A 40 7.88 -7.99 21.23
C PRO A 40 6.74 -8.97 21.54
N SER A 41 7.00 -9.89 22.47
CA SER A 41 6.00 -10.83 22.98
C SER A 41 4.91 -10.03 23.67
N GLY A 42 3.74 -9.93 23.04
CA GLY A 42 2.63 -9.13 23.55
C GLY A 42 1.66 -8.59 22.52
N LEU A 43 1.79 -8.89 21.23
CA LEU A 43 0.70 -8.62 20.28
C LEU A 43 -0.50 -9.50 20.69
N PRO A 44 -1.66 -8.92 21.04
CA PRO A 44 -2.88 -9.68 21.24
C PRO A 44 -3.13 -10.54 20.02
N GLY A 45 -3.55 -11.80 20.21
CA GLY A 45 -3.88 -12.66 19.08
C GLY A 45 -4.92 -11.96 18.20
N SER A 46 -4.53 -11.59 16.98
CA SER A 46 -5.47 -11.11 15.95
C SER A 46 -6.49 -12.23 15.73
N GLN A 47 -7.71 -12.03 16.24
CA GLN A 47 -8.80 -12.95 15.96
C GLN A 47 -9.13 -12.83 14.47
N ALA A 48 -9.31 -13.99 13.81
CA ALA A 48 -9.75 -14.01 12.44
C ALA A 48 -11.03 -13.17 12.30
N PRO A 49 -11.17 -12.35 11.25
CA PRO A 49 -12.45 -11.70 10.98
C PRO A 49 -13.59 -12.71 11.00
N ASP A 50 -14.63 -12.37 11.74
CA ASP A 50 -15.97 -12.84 11.38
C ASP A 50 -16.30 -12.30 9.97
N THR A 51 -16.36 -13.20 8.98
CA THR A 51 -16.52 -12.86 7.56
C THR A 51 -17.85 -12.18 7.28
N VAL A 52 -18.90 -12.50 8.03
CA VAL A 52 -20.23 -11.86 7.92
C VAL A 52 -20.17 -10.42 8.42
N ASN A 53 -19.42 -10.18 9.51
CA ASN A 53 -19.18 -8.83 10.02
C ASN A 53 -18.31 -8.01 9.04
N HIS A 54 -17.42 -8.67 8.29
CA HIS A 54 -16.49 -7.99 7.40
C HIS A 54 -17.16 -7.34 6.18
N ALA A 55 -18.02 -8.07 5.48
CA ALA A 55 -18.74 -7.54 4.32
C ALA A 55 -19.61 -6.32 4.70
N ALA A 56 -20.31 -6.41 5.84
CA ALA A 56 -21.11 -5.30 6.37
C ALA A 56 -20.28 -4.05 6.70
N ARG A 57 -19.04 -4.23 7.21
CA ARG A 57 -18.11 -3.11 7.45
C ARG A 57 -17.66 -2.46 6.14
N LEU A 58 -17.37 -3.25 5.10
CA LEU A 58 -17.03 -2.72 3.77
C LEU A 58 -18.20 -1.90 3.20
N ASP A 59 -19.43 -2.44 3.25
CA ASP A 59 -20.62 -1.73 2.77
C ASP A 59 -20.84 -0.41 3.53
N ALA A 60 -20.62 -0.41 4.85
CA ALA A 60 -20.73 0.79 5.67
C ALA A 60 -19.68 1.86 5.36
N LEU A 61 -18.53 1.48 4.79
CA LEU A 61 -17.45 2.39 4.40
C LEU A 61 -17.63 2.98 3.00
N ALA A 62 -18.41 2.35 2.13
CA ALA A 62 -18.57 2.80 0.74
C ALA A 62 -19.07 4.25 0.63
N GLY A 63 -20.05 4.64 1.46
CA GLY A 63 -20.57 6.01 1.52
C GLY A 63 -19.54 7.02 2.02
N PRO A 64 -18.96 6.86 3.22
CA PRO A 64 -17.89 7.73 3.73
C PRO A 64 -16.68 7.85 2.80
N LEU A 65 -16.32 6.78 2.09
CA LEU A 65 -15.21 6.77 1.13
C LEU A 65 -15.61 7.23 -0.28
N ASN A 66 -16.88 7.54 -0.50
CA ASN A 66 -17.46 7.88 -1.80
C ASN A 66 -16.99 6.96 -2.94
N VAL A 67 -17.06 5.65 -2.70
CA VAL A 67 -16.55 4.62 -3.60
C VAL A 67 -17.63 3.59 -3.90
N ASP A 68 -17.59 3.02 -5.11
CA ASP A 68 -18.45 1.89 -5.48
C ASP A 68 -18.22 0.74 -4.48
N PRO A 69 -19.25 0.21 -3.79
CA PRO A 69 -19.10 -0.94 -2.91
C PRO A 69 -18.40 -2.12 -3.60
N ALA A 70 -18.72 -2.39 -4.87
CA ALA A 70 -18.09 -3.49 -5.59
C ALA A 70 -16.58 -3.28 -5.73
N LEU A 71 -16.13 -2.05 -6.04
CA LEU A 71 -14.70 -1.72 -6.08
C LEU A 71 -14.05 -1.93 -4.71
N LEU A 72 -14.73 -1.57 -3.62
CA LEU A 72 -14.21 -1.70 -2.27
C LEU A 72 -14.05 -3.16 -1.84
N HIS A 73 -15.04 -4.01 -2.14
CA HIS A 73 -14.97 -5.46 -1.92
C HIS A 73 -13.84 -6.11 -2.73
N GLU A 74 -13.71 -5.78 -4.02
CA GLU A 74 -12.62 -6.30 -4.85
C GLU A 74 -11.24 -5.80 -4.37
N SER A 75 -11.16 -4.55 -3.88
CA SER A 75 -9.92 -4.02 -3.29
C SER A 75 -9.51 -4.83 -2.06
N TRP A 76 -10.47 -5.16 -1.19
CA TRP A 76 -10.22 -5.97 -0.01
C TRP A 76 -9.76 -7.38 -0.40
N ARG A 77 -10.42 -8.00 -1.37
CA ARG A 77 -10.04 -9.32 -1.87
C ARG A 77 -8.62 -9.34 -2.41
N GLY A 78 -8.21 -8.30 -3.14
CA GLY A 78 -6.83 -8.16 -3.63
C GLY A 78 -5.81 -8.07 -2.49
N VAL A 79 -6.13 -7.30 -1.44
CA VAL A 79 -5.29 -7.20 -0.22
C VAL A 79 -5.23 -8.53 0.54
N GLU A 80 -6.33 -9.28 0.60
CA GLU A 80 -6.34 -10.62 1.19
C GLU A 80 -5.41 -11.58 0.44
N LEU A 81 -5.43 -11.56 -0.90
CA LEU A 81 -4.51 -12.36 -1.71
C LEU A 81 -3.04 -11.98 -1.45
N LEU A 82 -2.75 -10.68 -1.28
CA LEU A 82 -1.43 -10.21 -0.88
C LEU A 82 -1.01 -10.77 0.49
N TYR A 83 -1.87 -10.70 1.50
CA TYR A 83 -1.55 -11.24 2.83
C TYR A 83 -1.38 -12.76 2.85
N LEU A 84 -2.17 -13.48 2.05
CA LEU A 84 -2.04 -14.93 1.86
C LEU A 84 -0.87 -15.31 0.95
N ARG A 85 -0.07 -14.33 0.50
CA ARG A 85 1.07 -14.50 -0.42
C ARG A 85 0.69 -15.20 -1.73
N ARG A 86 -0.57 -15.09 -2.15
CA ARG A 86 -1.07 -15.62 -3.42
C ARG A 86 -0.77 -14.64 -4.54
N TYR A 87 0.51 -14.34 -4.76
CA TYR A 87 0.95 -13.25 -5.65
C TYR A 87 0.46 -13.39 -7.08
N LYS A 88 0.44 -14.61 -7.64
CA LYS A 88 -0.06 -14.86 -8.99
C LYS A 88 -1.55 -14.53 -9.10
N ASP A 89 -2.34 -14.99 -8.15
CA ASP A 89 -3.78 -14.72 -8.11
C ASP A 89 -4.05 -13.24 -7.85
N GLY A 90 -3.28 -12.62 -6.95
CA GLY A 90 -3.36 -11.18 -6.65
C GLY A 90 -3.05 -10.34 -7.89
N LYS A 91 -2.04 -10.70 -8.67
CA LYS A 91 -1.69 -9.97 -9.91
C LYS A 91 -2.82 -10.08 -10.93
N ALA A 92 -3.30 -11.30 -11.20
CA ALA A 92 -4.43 -11.50 -12.10
C ALA A 92 -5.68 -10.72 -11.65
N HIS A 93 -5.92 -10.66 -10.34
CA HIS A 93 -6.99 -9.88 -9.74
C HIS A 93 -6.85 -8.38 -9.99
N PHE A 94 -5.70 -7.79 -9.69
CA PHE A 94 -5.47 -6.35 -9.89
C PHE A 94 -5.37 -5.95 -11.37
N ASP A 95 -4.92 -6.84 -12.25
CA ASP A 95 -4.96 -6.65 -13.70
C ASP A 95 -6.42 -6.59 -14.19
N ALA A 96 -7.30 -7.47 -13.69
CA ALA A 96 -8.73 -7.41 -13.96
C ALA A 96 -9.37 -6.13 -13.41
N MET A 97 -8.98 -5.69 -12.21
CA MET A 97 -9.44 -4.41 -11.64
C MET A 97 -8.99 -3.20 -12.47
N THR A 98 -7.79 -3.23 -13.06
CA THR A 98 -7.30 -2.17 -13.96
C THR A 98 -8.20 -2.03 -15.19
N THR A 99 -8.75 -3.14 -15.69
CA THR A 99 -9.67 -3.14 -16.84
C THR A 99 -11.07 -2.70 -16.43
N ARG A 100 -11.55 -3.16 -15.27
CA ARG A 100 -12.93 -2.90 -14.81
C ARG A 100 -13.12 -1.51 -14.22
N TRP A 101 -12.13 -0.97 -13.51
CA TRP A 101 -12.14 0.37 -12.91
C TRP A 101 -10.88 1.17 -13.26
N PRO A 102 -10.69 1.54 -14.55
CA PRO A 102 -9.44 2.12 -15.04
C PRO A 102 -9.06 3.46 -14.41
N LEU A 103 -10.04 4.21 -13.88
CA LEU A 103 -9.83 5.51 -13.25
C LEU A 103 -9.62 5.43 -11.72
N SER A 104 -9.79 4.27 -11.11
CA SER A 104 -9.70 4.12 -9.65
C SER A 104 -8.27 4.13 -9.10
N GLY A 105 -7.28 3.83 -9.94
CA GLY A 105 -5.89 3.65 -9.51
C GLY A 105 -5.62 2.39 -8.68
N VAL A 106 -6.65 1.64 -8.27
CA VAL A 106 -6.53 0.47 -7.39
C VAL A 106 -5.73 -0.66 -8.02
N GLY A 107 -5.97 -0.98 -9.30
CA GLY A 107 -5.24 -2.04 -9.98
C GLY A 107 -3.72 -1.81 -9.98
N PRO A 108 -3.23 -0.67 -10.51
CA PRO A 108 -1.82 -0.32 -10.44
C PRO A 108 -1.27 -0.22 -9.00
N ALA A 109 -2.04 0.33 -8.05
CA ALA A 109 -1.61 0.41 -6.65
C ALA A 109 -1.42 -0.99 -6.04
N GLY A 110 -2.37 -1.90 -6.27
CA GLY A 110 -2.30 -3.29 -5.82
C GLY A 110 -1.13 -4.05 -6.43
N ASN A 111 -0.88 -3.90 -7.74
CA ASN A 111 0.29 -4.49 -8.39
C ASN A 111 1.60 -3.96 -7.78
N ALA A 112 1.73 -2.66 -7.54
CA ALA A 112 2.90 -2.10 -6.87
C ALA A 112 3.11 -2.72 -5.47
N LEU A 113 2.04 -2.92 -4.70
CA LEU A 113 2.10 -3.58 -3.38
C LEU A 113 2.52 -5.06 -3.48
N LEU A 114 2.08 -5.79 -4.50
CA LEU A 114 2.52 -7.17 -4.72
C LEU A 114 4.02 -7.25 -4.98
N TYR A 115 4.55 -6.42 -5.89
CA TYR A 115 5.99 -6.39 -6.15
C TYR A 115 6.77 -5.94 -4.92
N GLN A 116 6.29 -4.93 -4.18
CA GLN A 116 6.90 -4.53 -2.91
C GLN A 116 6.94 -5.69 -1.90
N GLY A 117 5.85 -6.44 -1.77
CA GLY A 117 5.77 -7.63 -0.92
C GLY A 117 6.81 -8.68 -1.33
N MET A 118 6.85 -9.06 -2.60
CA MET A 118 7.83 -10.03 -3.13
C MET A 118 9.29 -9.59 -2.90
N MET A 119 9.58 -8.29 -3.08
CA MET A 119 10.91 -7.75 -2.80
C MET A 119 11.25 -7.79 -1.30
N MET A 120 10.31 -7.47 -0.43
CA MET A 120 10.53 -7.41 1.02
C MET A 120 10.60 -8.76 1.71
N GLU A 121 9.94 -9.79 1.18
CA GLU A 121 10.03 -11.14 1.75
C GLU A 121 11.42 -11.76 1.55
N ASN A 122 12.04 -11.50 0.41
CA ASN A 122 13.33 -12.10 0.05
C ASN A 122 14.51 -11.13 0.13
N PHE A 123 14.24 -9.84 0.41
CA PHE A 123 15.22 -8.76 0.25
C PHE A 123 15.88 -8.75 -1.13
N ASP A 124 15.13 -9.14 -2.16
CA ASP A 124 15.55 -9.22 -3.56
C ASP A 124 14.83 -8.14 -4.37
N PHE A 125 15.58 -7.16 -4.88
CA PHE A 125 15.03 -6.01 -5.59
C PHE A 125 14.94 -6.20 -7.11
N LYS A 126 15.02 -7.42 -7.62
CA LYS A 126 14.89 -7.69 -9.08
C LYS A 126 13.58 -7.17 -9.69
N TRP A 127 12.54 -7.00 -8.87
CA TRP A 127 11.22 -6.50 -9.27
C TRP A 127 11.06 -4.97 -9.18
N GLU A 128 12.14 -4.23 -8.96
CA GLU A 128 12.09 -2.79 -8.76
C GLU A 128 11.52 -2.04 -9.98
N SER A 129 11.80 -2.50 -11.20
CA SER A 129 11.28 -1.87 -12.41
C SER A 129 9.74 -1.96 -12.50
N GLN A 130 9.20 -3.13 -12.17
CA GLN A 130 7.77 -3.42 -12.15
C GLN A 130 7.09 -2.62 -11.05
N TYR A 131 7.66 -2.62 -9.84
CA TYR A 131 7.22 -1.76 -8.75
C TYR A 131 7.14 -0.29 -9.15
N ASN A 132 8.21 0.26 -9.73
CA ASN A 132 8.27 1.67 -10.13
C ASN A 132 7.26 2.02 -11.21
N THR A 133 7.06 1.12 -12.18
CA THR A 133 6.08 1.29 -13.27
C THR A 133 4.67 1.38 -12.71
N HIS A 134 4.26 0.39 -11.91
CA HIS A 134 2.93 0.35 -11.33
C HIS A 134 2.69 1.45 -10.29
N SER A 135 3.70 1.77 -9.48
CA SER A 135 3.63 2.86 -8.51
C SER A 135 3.43 4.22 -9.22
N SER A 136 4.20 4.48 -10.28
CA SER A 136 4.06 5.69 -11.09
C SER A 136 2.69 5.78 -11.75
N GLN A 137 2.19 4.67 -12.29
CA GLN A 137 0.86 4.61 -12.89
C GLN A 137 -0.23 4.86 -11.85
N ALA A 138 -0.15 4.25 -10.66
CA ALA A 138 -1.09 4.45 -9.57
C ALA A 138 -1.17 5.94 -9.16
N VAL A 139 -0.02 6.55 -8.91
CA VAL A 139 0.07 7.98 -8.52
C VAL A 139 -0.54 8.87 -9.60
N GLN A 140 -0.20 8.65 -10.88
CA GLN A 140 -0.74 9.44 -11.98
C GLN A 140 -2.27 9.31 -12.10
N THR A 141 -2.79 8.08 -12.04
CA THR A 141 -4.24 7.82 -12.11
C THR A 141 -4.97 8.48 -10.95
N LEU A 142 -4.48 8.31 -9.71
CA LEU A 142 -5.11 8.89 -8.53
C LEU A 142 -5.04 10.42 -8.51
N GLN A 143 -3.93 11.02 -8.95
CA GLN A 143 -3.82 12.47 -9.11
C GLN A 143 -4.77 13.01 -10.18
N ALA A 144 -5.03 12.25 -11.25
CA ALA A 144 -6.02 12.61 -12.24
C ALA A 144 -7.44 12.49 -11.66
N ALA A 145 -7.74 11.44 -10.90
CA ALA A 145 -9.03 11.22 -10.25
C ALA A 145 -9.39 12.37 -9.29
N LEU A 146 -8.41 12.88 -8.52
CA LEU A 146 -8.60 14.02 -7.62
C LEU A 146 -8.99 15.34 -8.31
N LYS A 147 -8.92 15.43 -9.64
CA LYS A 147 -9.40 16.60 -10.40
C LYS A 147 -10.92 16.58 -10.62
N SER A 148 -11.55 15.44 -10.38
CA SER A 148 -12.99 15.25 -10.49
C SER A 148 -13.66 15.47 -9.13
N PRO A 149 -14.73 16.29 -9.04
CA PRO A 149 -15.48 16.47 -7.79
C PRO A 149 -15.96 15.15 -7.20
N GLY A 150 -15.78 14.97 -5.89
CA GLY A 150 -16.24 13.78 -5.15
C GLY A 150 -15.22 12.65 -5.03
N ALA A 151 -14.18 12.56 -5.86
CA ALA A 151 -13.16 11.50 -5.79
C ALA A 151 -12.09 11.79 -4.72
N GLU A 152 -12.51 12.03 -3.47
CA GLU A 152 -11.65 12.68 -2.48
C GLU A 152 -11.14 11.75 -1.38
N PRO A 153 -11.95 11.11 -0.52
CA PRO A 153 -11.42 10.36 0.63
C PRO A 153 -10.64 9.10 0.23
N TRP A 154 -11.16 8.28 -0.69
CA TRP A 154 -10.51 7.03 -1.10
C TRP A 154 -9.23 7.27 -1.90
N GLU A 155 -9.27 8.18 -2.87
CA GLU A 155 -8.12 8.52 -3.70
C GLU A 155 -7.01 9.18 -2.88
N ARG A 156 -7.37 10.04 -1.92
CA ARG A 156 -6.41 10.60 -0.95
C ARG A 156 -5.79 9.51 -0.10
N PHE A 157 -6.57 8.56 0.39
CA PHE A 157 -6.04 7.44 1.16
C PHE A 157 -5.05 6.62 0.33
N LEU A 158 -5.42 6.20 -0.89
CA LEU A 158 -4.55 5.42 -1.76
C LEU A 158 -3.28 6.18 -2.14
N LEU A 159 -3.36 7.48 -2.43
CA LEU A 159 -2.17 8.30 -2.66
C LEU A 159 -1.27 8.33 -1.45
N GLY A 160 -1.82 8.60 -0.27
CA GLY A 160 -1.06 8.57 0.98
C GLY A 160 -0.36 7.22 1.19
N MET A 161 -1.06 6.11 0.93
CA MET A 161 -0.49 4.76 0.98
C MET A 161 0.66 4.59 -0.02
N MET A 162 0.50 4.99 -1.28
CA MET A 162 1.56 4.88 -2.30
C MET A 162 2.79 5.71 -1.95
N MET A 163 2.61 6.92 -1.42
CA MET A 163 3.70 7.75 -0.93
C MET A 163 4.40 7.12 0.28
N GLY A 164 3.64 6.55 1.22
CA GLY A 164 4.18 5.83 2.37
C GLY A 164 4.99 4.59 1.98
N VAL A 165 4.52 3.82 1.02
CA VAL A 165 5.25 2.66 0.47
C VAL A 165 6.56 3.11 -0.19
N GLU A 166 6.53 4.20 -0.96
CA GLU A 166 7.73 4.77 -1.56
C GLU A 166 8.72 5.27 -0.50
N SER A 167 8.23 5.88 0.59
CA SER A 167 9.05 6.29 1.73
C SER A 167 9.79 5.11 2.34
N ILE A 168 9.11 3.98 2.57
CA ILE A 168 9.73 2.74 3.07
C ILE A 168 10.78 2.24 2.09
N HIS A 169 10.49 2.23 0.79
CA HIS A 169 11.43 1.82 -0.25
C HIS A 169 12.72 2.66 -0.25
N LYS A 170 12.59 3.99 -0.14
CA LYS A 170 13.75 4.90 -0.02
C LYS A 170 14.53 4.69 1.28
N MET A 171 13.82 4.49 2.40
CA MET A 171 14.44 4.23 3.70
C MET A 171 15.29 2.95 3.70
N ARG A 172 14.86 1.90 2.99
CA ARG A 172 15.64 0.67 2.79
C ARG A 172 16.94 0.89 2.01
N LYS A 173 16.97 1.90 1.14
CA LYS A 173 18.16 2.33 0.40
C LYS A 173 19.00 3.35 1.18
N THR A 174 18.77 3.50 2.48
CA THR A 174 19.44 4.45 3.39
C THR A 174 19.27 5.92 3.01
N ASP A 175 18.29 6.23 2.16
CA ASP A 175 18.01 7.57 1.68
C ASP A 175 17.00 8.27 2.60
N TYR A 176 17.42 8.54 3.85
CA TYR A 176 16.53 8.92 4.95
C TYR A 176 15.85 10.28 4.75
N PHE A 177 16.55 11.27 4.17
CA PHE A 177 15.98 12.60 3.97
C PHE A 177 14.80 12.58 2.97
N PRO A 178 14.98 12.05 1.75
CA PRO A 178 13.87 11.81 0.82
C PRO A 178 12.79 10.89 1.37
N ALA A 179 13.15 9.86 2.15
CA ALA A 179 12.16 9.01 2.80
C ALA A 179 11.28 9.81 3.78
N LEU A 180 11.87 10.64 4.64
CA LEU A 180 11.13 11.46 5.60
C LEU A 180 10.26 12.52 4.92
N SER A 181 10.78 13.18 3.87
CA SER A 181 10.00 14.14 3.07
C SER A 181 8.78 13.45 2.45
N ARG A 182 8.98 12.27 1.86
CA ARG A 182 7.89 11.51 1.24
C ARG A 182 6.87 11.03 2.26
N GLY A 183 7.32 10.67 3.46
CA GLY A 183 6.46 10.35 4.59
C GLY A 183 5.58 11.53 5.00
N LEU A 184 6.12 12.76 5.01
CA LEU A 184 5.32 13.96 5.27
C LEU A 184 4.26 14.21 4.19
N GLU A 185 4.62 14.08 2.91
CA GLU A 185 3.65 14.20 1.81
C GLU A 185 2.52 13.15 1.92
N ALA A 186 2.87 11.91 2.31
CA ALA A 186 1.87 10.88 2.59
C ALA A 186 0.86 11.32 3.66
N MET A 187 1.35 11.93 4.73
CA MET A 187 0.54 12.42 5.84
C MET A 187 -0.42 13.55 5.43
N GLU A 188 -0.02 14.42 4.51
CA GLU A 188 -0.91 15.47 3.98
C GLU A 188 -2.14 14.84 3.32
N HIS A 189 -1.95 13.81 2.50
CA HIS A 189 -3.03 13.08 1.87
C HIS A 189 -3.89 12.30 2.88
N LEU A 190 -3.28 11.57 3.80
CA LEU A 190 -4.00 10.78 4.81
C LEU A 190 -4.81 11.67 5.76
N SER A 191 -4.30 12.84 6.15
CA SER A 191 -5.03 13.79 7.00
C SER A 191 -6.32 14.30 6.34
N VAL A 192 -6.32 14.46 5.01
CA VAL A 192 -7.51 14.83 4.25
C VAL A 192 -8.48 13.66 4.22
N ALA A 193 -8.00 12.44 3.94
CA ALA A 193 -8.83 11.24 3.95
C ALA A 193 -9.52 11.02 5.31
N GLN A 194 -8.77 11.16 6.42
CA GLN A 194 -9.30 11.06 7.79
C GLN A 194 -10.38 12.13 8.07
N ARG A 195 -10.19 13.36 7.59
CA ARG A 195 -11.17 14.43 7.80
C ARG A 195 -12.47 14.19 7.02
N LEU A 196 -12.36 13.65 5.81
CA LEU A 196 -13.50 13.38 4.94
C LEU A 196 -14.24 12.09 5.31
N ALA A 197 -13.51 11.08 5.78
CA ALA A 197 -14.02 9.78 6.18
C ALA A 197 -13.54 9.43 7.61
N PRO A 198 -14.03 10.11 8.66
CA PRO A 198 -13.55 9.92 10.03
C PRO A 198 -13.85 8.55 10.63
N SER A 199 -14.79 7.79 10.04
CA SER A 199 -15.06 6.39 10.41
C SER A 199 -14.09 5.38 9.79
N PHE A 200 -13.20 5.82 8.88
CA PHE A 200 -12.27 4.95 8.18
C PHE A 200 -10.96 4.78 8.95
N ALA A 201 -10.94 3.81 9.87
CA ALA A 201 -9.83 3.59 10.78
C ALA A 201 -8.47 3.33 10.09
N ASP A 202 -8.46 2.65 8.94
CA ASP A 202 -7.21 2.30 8.22
C ASP A 202 -6.37 3.52 7.84
N ALA A 203 -6.99 4.69 7.64
CA ALA A 203 -6.26 5.93 7.34
C ALA A 203 -5.33 6.38 8.47
N HIS A 204 -5.51 5.90 9.71
CA HIS A 204 -4.61 6.18 10.83
C HIS A 204 -3.33 5.36 10.84
N LEU A 205 -3.19 4.34 9.98
CA LEU A 205 -1.98 3.51 9.99
C LEU A 205 -0.75 4.32 9.61
N GLY A 206 -0.87 5.20 8.61
CA GLY A 206 0.22 6.05 8.16
C GLY A 206 0.74 6.98 9.26
N ASP A 207 -0.16 7.59 10.05
CA ASP A 207 0.24 8.38 11.23
C ASP A 207 1.10 7.55 12.19
N GLY A 208 0.62 6.34 12.52
CA GLY A 208 1.29 5.46 13.48
C GLY A 208 2.68 5.05 13.01
N LEU A 209 2.78 4.63 11.75
CA LEU A 209 4.04 4.28 11.10
C LEU A 209 4.99 5.47 11.01
N TYR A 210 4.51 6.64 10.59
CA TYR A 210 5.33 7.84 10.47
C TYR A 210 5.91 8.27 11.82
N LEU A 211 5.08 8.36 12.86
CA LEU A 211 5.52 8.72 14.21
C LEU A 211 6.58 7.76 14.74
N TYR A 212 6.34 6.45 14.58
CA TYR A 212 7.28 5.42 14.99
C TYR A 212 8.62 5.53 14.24
N TRP A 213 8.59 5.49 12.91
CA TRP A 213 9.81 5.45 12.09
C TRP A 213 10.58 6.76 12.12
N ARG A 214 9.90 7.91 12.14
CA ARG A 214 10.56 9.21 12.33
C ARG A 214 11.35 9.20 13.63
N SER A 215 10.74 8.80 14.75
CA SER A 215 11.45 8.75 16.03
C SER A 215 12.59 7.74 16.03
N VAL A 216 12.42 6.55 15.44
CA VAL A 216 13.53 5.58 15.29
C VAL A 216 14.72 6.20 14.54
N VAL A 217 14.47 6.87 13.43
CA VAL A 217 15.51 7.46 12.58
C VAL A 217 16.17 8.68 13.25
N THR A 218 15.38 9.63 13.76
CA THR A 218 15.93 10.86 14.34
C THR A 218 16.61 10.67 15.68
N LEU A 219 16.19 9.68 16.48
CA LEU A 219 16.88 9.35 17.74
C LEU A 219 18.18 8.58 17.52
N SER A 220 18.31 7.86 16.40
CA SER A 220 19.54 7.12 16.06
C SER A 220 20.58 7.96 15.31
N HIS A 221 20.19 9.11 14.74
CA HIS A 221 21.06 9.95 13.91
C HIS A 221 21.17 11.39 14.45
N LYS A 222 22.30 11.71 15.08
CA LYS A 222 22.57 13.05 15.68
C LYS A 222 22.55 14.22 14.69
N ALA A 223 22.69 13.95 13.39
CA ALA A 223 22.66 14.96 12.34
C ALA A 223 21.24 15.37 11.91
N LEU A 224 20.21 14.65 12.36
CA LEU A 224 18.81 14.95 12.05
C LEU A 224 18.15 15.76 13.17
N PRO A 225 17.12 16.57 12.86
CA PRO A 225 16.37 17.28 13.88
C PRO A 225 15.71 16.31 14.88
N SER A 226 15.78 16.62 16.17
CA SER A 226 15.07 15.86 17.20
C SER A 226 13.63 16.35 17.33
N PHE A 227 12.69 15.42 17.23
CA PHE A 227 11.25 15.67 17.43
C PHE A 227 10.70 14.99 18.69
N GLY A 228 11.60 14.51 19.56
CA GLY A 228 11.24 13.67 20.70
C GLY A 228 10.89 12.22 20.31
N ASP A 229 10.53 11.43 21.33
CA ASP A 229 10.12 10.04 21.17
C ASP A 229 8.59 9.93 21.09
N ALA A 230 8.08 9.79 19.87
CA ALA A 230 6.66 9.60 19.58
C ALA A 230 6.33 8.13 19.27
N ARG A 231 7.26 7.18 19.52
CA ARG A 231 7.00 5.75 19.30
C ARG A 231 5.79 5.24 20.08
N PRO A 232 5.56 5.62 21.36
CA PRO A 232 4.37 5.17 22.09
C PRO A 232 3.06 5.61 21.44
N GLU A 233 2.97 6.87 21.00
CA GLU A 233 1.80 7.39 20.28
C GLU A 233 1.60 6.65 18.94
N GLY A 234 2.70 6.44 18.20
CA GLY A 234 2.66 5.71 16.94
C GLY A 234 2.15 4.28 17.10
N ILE A 235 2.62 3.58 18.14
CA ILE A 235 2.18 2.22 18.49
C ILE A 235 0.68 2.21 18.84
N GLN A 236 0.21 3.17 19.64
CA GLN A 236 -1.21 3.25 19.99
C GLN A 236 -2.10 3.39 18.75
N LYS A 237 -1.70 4.23 17.78
CA LYS A 237 -2.42 4.40 16.52
C LYS A 237 -2.43 3.11 15.69
N MET A 238 -1.29 2.43 15.56
CA MET A 238 -1.21 1.14 14.86
C MET A 238 -2.10 0.07 15.50
N GLN A 239 -2.15 0.01 16.84
CA GLN A 239 -3.04 -0.90 17.58
C GLN A 239 -4.52 -0.59 17.38
N THR A 240 -4.89 0.68 17.22
CA THR A 240 -6.27 1.05 16.87
C THR A 240 -6.64 0.51 15.49
N VAL A 241 -5.77 0.67 14.49
CA VAL A 241 -6.00 0.09 13.16
C VAL A 241 -6.06 -1.43 13.20
N GLU A 242 -5.25 -2.09 14.00
CA GLU A 242 -5.31 -3.54 14.17
C GLU A 242 -6.69 -4.01 14.65
N ARG A 243 -7.33 -3.28 15.58
CA ARG A 243 -8.65 -3.63 16.12
C ARG A 243 -9.81 -3.23 15.21
N GLU A 244 -9.71 -2.07 14.58
CA GLU A 244 -10.85 -1.37 13.96
C GLU A 244 -10.75 -1.31 12.43
N GLY A 245 -9.55 -1.50 11.88
CA GLY A 245 -9.28 -1.48 10.45
C GLY A 245 -9.99 -2.59 9.69
N VAL A 246 -10.24 -2.33 8.41
CA VAL A 246 -10.88 -3.25 7.49
C VAL A 246 -9.83 -3.84 6.55
N PHE A 247 -8.99 -2.99 5.95
CA PHE A 247 -8.00 -3.40 4.95
C PHE A 247 -6.68 -3.82 5.56
N LEU A 248 -6.19 -3.05 6.54
CA LEU A 248 -4.79 -3.10 6.96
C LEU A 248 -4.59 -3.83 8.28
N ARG A 249 -5.64 -4.45 8.83
CA ARG A 249 -5.46 -5.41 9.93
C ARG A 249 -4.90 -6.71 9.35
N ALA A 250 -3.87 -7.25 10.01
CA ALA A 250 -3.30 -8.53 9.61
C ALA A 250 -4.36 -9.64 9.73
N PRO A 251 -4.52 -10.52 8.72
CA PRO A 251 -5.34 -11.71 8.90
C PRO A 251 -4.74 -12.57 10.01
N ALA A 252 -5.60 -13.35 10.68
CA ALA A 252 -5.12 -14.31 11.67
C ALA A 252 -4.09 -15.24 11.01
N PRO A 253 -2.97 -15.56 11.69
CA PRO A 253 -2.08 -16.60 11.20
C PRO A 253 -2.88 -17.90 11.05
N PRO A 254 -2.62 -18.70 10.00
CA PRO A 254 -3.27 -20.00 9.81
C PRO A 254 -2.98 -20.96 10.95
#